data_AF-D8TL30-F1
#
_entry.id   AF-D8TL30-F1
#
_cell.length_a   1.000
_cell.length_b   1.000
_cell.length_c   1.000
_cell.angle_alpha   90.00
_cell.angle_beta   90.00
_cell.angle_gamma   90.00
#
_symmetry.space_group_name_H-M   'P 1'
#
loop_
_entity.id
_entity.type
_entity.pdbx_description
1 polymer ?
#
loop_
_entity_poly.entity_id
_entity_poly.type
_entity_poly.pdbx_seq_one_letter_code
_entity_poly.pdbx_strand_id
1 'polypeptide(L)'
;MQGVRLSHVLKVLSLWNAFLHAELKLKAKEQRAAIADVGCNKAYFSATALNYLAPGYGNHLQLLYKSHANRAVYAKPCGGCNECLQNPPDRIVSGQRTVDVFCFEPSEIHFVSLTQARNALYGSPDPTSKPPPHQATKVNFHIVPAAVSNASGIAHFPVNCTGNTCSLGDSNVAFQAVNVTTVDEEMRSRSVSYLDVLKIDTEGFDPAVLAGAYESLRGHRIGLLSFEYHSLWKRSGGSLRQCVRYLDDLGYTCFYDGPTLAKVTGDCWTEAYELRRWSNIVCVVRGTDMERELYSGSYLASPELKGGKLGGGKKKWGA
;
A
#
# COMPACT_ATOMS: atom_id res chain seq x y z
N MET A 1 24.94 16.34 -14.99
CA MET A 1 23.86 15.67 -15.72
C MET A 1 24.10 14.16 -15.65
N GLN A 2 23.54 13.47 -14.65
CA GLN A 2 23.67 12.02 -14.50
C GLN A 2 22.28 11.39 -14.62
N GLY A 3 22.19 10.41 -15.50
CA GLY A 3 20.96 9.79 -15.96
C GLY A 3 20.11 9.20 -14.83
N VAL A 4 18.86 9.65 -14.79
CA VAL A 4 17.76 8.98 -14.10
C VAL A 4 17.65 7.58 -14.72
N ARG A 5 18.08 6.55 -13.99
CA ARG A 5 17.98 5.15 -14.45
C ARG A 5 16.50 4.82 -14.71
N LEU A 6 16.19 4.45 -15.96
CA LEU A 6 14.88 4.01 -16.48
C LEU A 6 14.12 3.03 -15.57
N SER A 7 14.82 2.27 -14.71
CA SER A 7 14.26 1.36 -13.73
C SER A 7 13.42 2.02 -12.61
N HIS A 8 13.57 3.33 -12.38
CA HIS A 8 12.91 4.05 -11.28
C HIS A 8 11.52 4.59 -11.65
N VAL A 9 11.27 4.83 -12.93
CA VAL A 9 9.95 5.25 -13.43
C VAL A 9 8.95 4.08 -13.37
N LEU A 10 9.44 2.85 -13.49
CA LEU A 10 8.62 1.63 -13.55
C LEU A 10 8.01 1.19 -12.21
N LYS A 11 8.70 1.37 -11.07
CA LYS A 11 8.19 1.00 -9.72
C LYS A 11 7.00 1.85 -9.25
N VAL A 12 6.92 3.09 -9.74
CA VAL A 12 5.84 4.05 -9.48
C VAL A 12 4.74 3.91 -10.56
N LEU A 13 4.82 2.94 -11.47
CA LEU A 13 3.79 2.72 -12.49
C LEU A 13 3.01 1.42 -12.27
N SER A 14 3.60 0.40 -11.67
CA SER A 14 3.00 -0.93 -11.50
C SER A 14 1.85 -0.98 -10.48
N LEU A 15 2.05 -0.44 -9.26
CA LEU A 15 0.96 -0.19 -8.30
C LEU A 15 0.00 0.88 -8.83
N TRP A 16 0.52 1.87 -9.55
CA TRP A 16 -0.24 3.07 -9.94
C TRP A 16 -1.20 2.81 -11.10
N ASN A 17 -0.86 1.92 -12.04
CA ASN A 17 -1.77 1.45 -13.09
C ASN A 17 -2.91 0.60 -12.52
N ALA A 18 -2.62 -0.20 -11.47
CA ALA A 18 -3.65 -0.96 -10.75
C ALA A 18 -4.64 -0.02 -10.02
N PHE A 19 -4.12 1.02 -9.35
CA PHE A 19 -4.90 2.07 -8.70
C PHE A 19 -5.74 2.90 -9.67
N LEU A 20 -5.17 3.29 -10.82
CA LEU A 20 -5.88 4.01 -11.89
C LEU A 20 -7.11 3.25 -12.41
N HIS A 21 -7.11 1.91 -12.35
CA HIS A 21 -8.21 1.09 -12.86
C HIS A 21 -9.20 0.64 -11.77
N ALA A 22 -8.81 0.56 -10.49
CA ALA A 22 -9.78 0.49 -9.39
C ALA A 22 -10.78 1.67 -9.49
N GLU A 23 -10.30 2.84 -9.92
CA GLU A 23 -11.11 4.02 -10.24
C GLU A 23 -12.17 3.76 -11.33
N LEU A 24 -11.88 2.93 -12.33
CA LEU A 24 -12.82 2.60 -13.41
C LEU A 24 -14.00 1.73 -12.93
N LYS A 25 -13.84 0.94 -11.85
CA LYS A 25 -14.95 0.21 -11.24
C LYS A 25 -15.79 1.03 -10.27
N LEU A 26 -15.20 2.05 -9.64
CA LEU A 26 -15.97 3.01 -8.84
C LEU A 26 -16.94 3.84 -9.70
N LYS A 27 -16.86 3.75 -11.04
CA LYS A 27 -17.86 4.33 -11.94
C LYS A 27 -19.19 3.57 -11.97
N ALA A 28 -19.32 2.38 -11.34
CA ALA A 28 -20.42 1.48 -11.69
C ALA A 28 -21.39 1.04 -10.59
N LYS A 29 -21.20 1.24 -9.27
CA LYS A 29 -22.23 0.72 -8.32
C LYS A 29 -22.40 1.32 -6.92
N GLU A 30 -21.43 1.99 -6.31
CA GLU A 30 -21.59 2.48 -4.93
C GLU A 30 -21.11 3.93 -4.73
N GLN A 31 -21.88 4.71 -3.98
CA GLN A 31 -21.53 6.07 -3.56
C GLN A 31 -20.47 6.10 -2.45
N ARG A 32 -19.82 4.97 -2.13
CA ARG A 32 -18.90 4.83 -1.01
C ARG A 32 -17.68 4.00 -1.41
N ALA A 33 -16.49 4.40 -0.97
CA ALA A 33 -15.25 3.65 -1.10
C ALA A 33 -14.57 3.54 0.28
N ALA A 34 -13.87 2.44 0.55
CA ALA A 34 -13.21 2.20 1.83
C ALA A 34 -11.76 1.71 1.64
N ILE A 35 -10.83 2.38 2.33
CA ILE A 35 -9.40 2.04 2.37
C ILE A 35 -9.01 1.68 3.80
N ALA A 36 -8.26 0.59 3.96
CA ALA A 36 -7.49 0.31 5.16
C ALA A 36 -5.99 0.43 4.86
N ASP A 37 -5.29 1.33 5.57
CA ASP A 37 -3.85 1.55 5.50
C ASP A 37 -3.26 1.11 6.86
N VAL A 38 -2.69 -0.10 6.90
CA VAL A 38 -2.08 -0.68 8.09
C VAL A 38 -0.60 -0.35 8.10
N GLY A 39 -0.13 0.24 9.21
CA GLY A 39 1.22 0.82 9.28
C GLY A 39 1.29 2.20 8.65
N CYS A 40 0.27 3.02 8.90
CA CYS A 40 0.03 4.30 8.24
C CYS A 40 0.87 5.46 8.81
N ASN A 41 2.12 5.22 9.18
CA ASN A 41 2.99 6.15 9.91
C ASN A 41 3.06 7.57 9.35
N LYS A 42 3.07 7.73 8.02
CA LYS A 42 3.15 9.02 7.32
C LYS A 42 1.93 9.32 6.46
N ALA A 43 0.96 8.41 6.39
CA ALA A 43 -0.22 8.52 5.52
C ALA A 43 0.06 8.79 4.02
N TYR A 44 1.29 8.55 3.52
CA TYR A 44 1.62 8.79 2.11
C TYR A 44 0.80 7.91 1.17
N PHE A 45 0.60 6.65 1.52
CA PHE A 45 -0.26 5.75 0.77
C PHE A 45 -1.70 6.24 0.79
N SER A 46 -2.28 6.50 1.97
CA SER A 46 -3.61 7.08 2.11
C SER A 46 -3.82 8.35 1.27
N ALA A 47 -2.88 9.29 1.30
CA ALA A 47 -2.92 10.51 0.48
C ALA A 47 -2.87 10.20 -1.03
N THR A 48 -2.04 9.24 -1.41
CA THR A 48 -1.95 8.78 -2.81
C THR A 48 -3.25 8.15 -3.28
N ALA A 49 -3.83 7.23 -2.49
CA ALA A 49 -5.09 6.58 -2.80
C ALA A 49 -6.23 7.60 -2.92
N LEU A 50 -6.25 8.65 -2.10
CA LEU A 50 -7.22 9.74 -2.22
C LEU A 50 -7.10 10.55 -3.52
N ASN A 51 -5.95 10.58 -4.21
CA ASN A 51 -5.88 11.19 -5.55
C ASN A 51 -6.81 10.50 -6.55
N TYR A 52 -6.98 9.19 -6.40
CA TYR A 52 -7.79 8.37 -7.30
C TYR A 52 -9.23 8.26 -6.81
N LEU A 53 -9.44 8.07 -5.51
CA LEU A 53 -10.76 7.83 -4.96
C LEU A 53 -11.54 9.12 -4.71
N ALA A 54 -10.85 10.22 -4.38
CA ALA A 54 -11.42 11.52 -4.09
C ALA A 54 -10.64 12.65 -4.81
N PRO A 55 -10.61 12.66 -6.14
CA PRO A 55 -9.86 13.66 -6.90
C PRO A 55 -10.30 15.08 -6.52
N GLY A 56 -9.32 15.95 -6.28
CA GLY A 56 -9.53 17.28 -5.70
C GLY A 56 -9.28 17.38 -4.18
N TYR A 57 -9.31 16.24 -3.46
CA TYR A 57 -8.80 16.13 -2.08
C TYR A 57 -7.36 15.58 -2.03
N GLY A 58 -6.89 14.94 -3.11
CA GLY A 58 -5.79 13.99 -3.02
C GLY A 58 -4.36 14.49 -3.17
N ASN A 59 -4.08 15.70 -3.69
CA ASN A 59 -2.68 16.06 -3.92
C ASN A 59 -2.03 16.83 -2.79
N HIS A 60 -1.85 16.10 -1.70
CA HIS A 60 -1.27 16.65 -0.50
C HIS A 60 0.05 16.01 -0.16
N LEU A 61 0.73 15.25 -1.03
CA LEU A 61 2.06 14.69 -0.68
C LEU A 61 3.04 15.80 -0.29
N GLN A 62 3.04 16.92 -1.02
CA GLN A 62 3.80 18.13 -0.65
C GLN A 62 3.31 18.79 0.64
N LEU A 63 1.98 18.85 0.88
CA LEU A 63 1.42 19.48 2.08
C LEU A 63 1.60 18.61 3.34
N LEU A 64 1.48 17.30 3.20
CA LEU A 64 1.73 16.26 4.19
C LEU A 64 3.21 16.30 4.58
N TYR A 65 4.10 16.35 3.57
CA TYR A 65 5.52 16.59 3.79
C TYR A 65 5.78 17.90 4.55
N LYS A 66 5.21 19.03 4.13
CA LYS A 66 5.37 20.32 4.83
C LYS A 66 4.87 20.22 6.28
N SER A 67 3.73 19.55 6.49
CA SER A 67 3.15 19.35 7.82
C SER A 67 4.07 18.52 8.73
N HIS A 68 4.68 17.48 8.19
CA HIS A 68 5.63 16.64 8.91
C HIS A 68 7.00 17.31 9.11
N ALA A 69 7.52 18.02 8.10
CA ALA A 69 8.82 18.69 8.12
C ALA A 69 8.88 19.78 9.19
N ASN A 70 7.78 20.51 9.40
CA ASN A 70 7.69 21.55 10.43
C ASN A 70 7.77 21.02 11.87
N ARG A 71 7.75 19.69 12.09
CA ARG A 71 7.65 19.09 13.43
C ARG A 71 8.83 18.25 13.88
N ALA A 72 9.82 18.00 13.03
CA ALA A 72 11.02 17.20 13.35
C ALA A 72 10.75 15.79 13.92
N VAL A 73 9.53 15.24 13.77
CA VAL A 73 9.15 13.90 14.24
C VAL A 73 9.86 12.81 13.44
N TYR A 74 9.96 13.00 12.12
CA TYR A 74 10.58 12.04 11.22
C TYR A 74 11.97 12.54 10.82
N ALA A 75 12.98 11.68 10.96
CA ALA A 75 14.33 11.97 10.46
C ALA A 75 14.34 12.20 8.93
N LYS A 76 13.46 11.50 8.20
CA LYS A 76 13.20 11.73 6.78
C LYS A 76 11.69 11.85 6.54
N PRO A 77 11.14 13.08 6.47
CA PRO A 77 9.71 13.29 6.33
C PRO A 77 9.21 12.92 4.93
N CYS A 78 10.06 13.01 3.90
CA CYS A 78 9.74 12.51 2.57
C CYS A 78 9.93 10.99 2.47
N GLY A 79 9.16 10.32 1.63
CA GLY A 79 9.35 8.90 1.36
C GLY A 79 10.68 8.59 0.66
N GLY A 80 10.94 7.30 0.45
CA GLY A 80 12.20 6.80 -0.11
C GLY A 80 12.52 7.39 -1.49
N CYS A 81 11.47 7.61 -2.29
CA CYS A 81 11.55 8.00 -3.69
C CYS A 81 11.43 9.52 -3.91
N ASN A 82 11.40 10.30 -2.84
CA ASN A 82 11.14 11.73 -2.86
C ASN A 82 9.80 12.09 -3.54
N GLU A 83 8.82 11.20 -3.47
CA GLU A 83 7.47 11.35 -4.03
C GLU A 83 6.73 12.56 -3.46
N CYS A 84 7.13 13.04 -2.27
CA CYS A 84 6.61 14.27 -1.73
C CYS A 84 7.02 15.53 -2.52
N LEU A 85 8.00 15.44 -3.42
CA LEU A 85 8.43 16.54 -4.29
C LEU A 85 7.74 16.52 -5.66
N GLN A 86 7.02 15.44 -5.97
CA GLN A 86 6.33 15.33 -7.25
C GLN A 86 5.09 16.21 -7.27
N ASN A 87 4.77 16.72 -8.46
CA ASN A 87 3.52 17.41 -8.68
C ASN A 87 2.37 16.41 -8.72
N PRO A 88 1.14 16.87 -8.45
CA PRO A 88 -0.03 16.05 -8.68
C PRO A 88 -0.08 15.42 -10.05
N PRO A 89 -0.54 14.16 -10.17
CA PRO A 89 -1.12 13.73 -11.43
C PRO A 89 -2.28 14.67 -11.78
N ASP A 90 -2.49 14.88 -13.08
CA ASP A 90 -3.61 15.69 -13.57
C ASP A 90 -4.93 15.13 -13.02
N ARG A 91 -5.86 16.05 -12.72
CA ARG A 91 -7.15 15.72 -12.10
C ARG A 91 -7.90 14.70 -12.96
N ILE A 92 -8.10 13.50 -12.43
CA ILE A 92 -9.07 12.56 -13.00
C ILE A 92 -10.42 12.94 -12.41
N VAL A 93 -11.41 13.29 -13.23
CA VAL A 93 -12.73 13.69 -12.73
C VAL A 93 -13.52 12.42 -12.40
N SER A 94 -13.77 12.16 -11.10
CA SER A 94 -14.69 11.11 -10.67
C SER A 94 -16.06 11.69 -10.30
N GLY A 95 -17.10 10.85 -10.36
CA GLY A 95 -18.43 11.20 -9.82
C GLY A 95 -18.41 11.36 -8.29
N GLN A 96 -19.47 11.97 -7.76
CA GLN A 96 -19.67 12.23 -6.32
C GLN A 96 -19.66 10.92 -5.50
N ARG A 97 -18.88 10.87 -4.41
CA ARG A 97 -18.84 9.72 -3.48
C ARG A 97 -18.36 10.08 -2.07
N THR A 98 -18.56 9.17 -1.13
CA THR A 98 -17.91 9.16 0.18
C THR A 98 -16.69 8.23 0.14
N VAL A 99 -15.56 8.64 0.70
CA VAL A 99 -14.36 7.80 0.83
C VAL A 99 -13.97 7.73 2.29
N ASP A 100 -13.98 6.53 2.87
CA ASP A 100 -13.50 6.28 4.22
C ASP A 100 -12.06 5.75 4.17
N VAL A 101 -11.20 6.35 4.98
CA VAL A 101 -9.81 5.93 5.16
C VAL A 101 -9.64 5.51 6.61
N PHE A 102 -9.24 4.26 6.84
CA PHE A 102 -8.88 3.71 8.14
C PHE A 102 -7.36 3.53 8.20
N CYS A 103 -6.69 4.50 8.82
CA CYS A 103 -5.24 4.59 8.96
C CYS A 103 -4.84 4.05 10.34
N PHE A 104 -4.27 2.85 10.39
CA PHE A 104 -3.87 2.19 11.62
C PHE A 104 -2.42 2.51 11.98
N GLU A 105 -2.20 3.10 13.16
CA GLU A 105 -0.88 3.50 13.65
C GLU A 105 -0.81 3.37 15.19
N PRO A 106 -0.06 2.40 15.73
CA PRO A 106 0.08 2.20 17.17
C PRO A 106 1.06 3.17 17.89
N SER A 107 1.99 3.81 17.18
CA SER A 107 2.94 4.76 17.75
C SER A 107 2.22 6.05 18.19
N GLU A 108 2.35 6.40 19.45
CA GLU A 108 1.76 7.64 19.99
C GLU A 108 2.33 8.88 19.30
N ILE A 109 3.64 8.87 19.04
CA ILE A 109 4.35 9.97 18.36
C ILE A 109 3.81 10.15 16.92
N HIS A 110 3.63 9.05 16.18
CA HIS A 110 3.08 9.13 14.84
C HIS A 110 1.59 9.49 14.87
N PHE A 111 0.80 8.96 15.81
CA PHE A 111 -0.61 9.29 15.96
C PHE A 111 -0.86 10.79 16.14
N VAL A 112 -0.06 11.45 17.00
CA VAL A 112 -0.11 12.91 17.20
C VAL A 112 0.23 13.65 15.89
N SER A 113 1.32 13.24 15.23
CA SER A 113 1.77 13.85 13.97
C SER A 113 0.74 13.71 12.85
N LEU A 114 0.16 12.52 12.69
CA LEU A 114 -0.90 12.21 11.73
C LEU A 114 -2.17 12.99 12.01
N THR A 115 -2.59 13.08 13.28
CA THR A 115 -3.80 13.82 13.67
C THR A 115 -3.68 15.29 13.30
N GLN A 116 -2.52 15.88 13.57
CA GLN A 116 -2.26 17.27 13.22
C GLN A 116 -2.13 17.48 11.72
N ALA A 117 -1.49 16.55 11.00
CA ALA A 117 -1.40 16.60 9.54
C ALA A 117 -2.78 16.50 8.89
N ARG A 118 -3.60 15.52 9.33
CA ARG A 118 -5.00 15.40 8.92
C ARG A 118 -5.78 16.68 9.24
N ASN A 119 -5.60 17.29 10.40
CA ASN A 119 -6.30 18.52 10.74
C ASN A 119 -5.88 19.71 9.86
N ALA A 120 -4.59 19.81 9.51
CA ALA A 120 -4.09 20.83 8.59
C ALA A 120 -4.61 20.65 7.16
N LEU A 121 -4.81 19.39 6.72
CA LEU A 121 -5.30 19.08 5.38
C LEU A 121 -6.84 19.10 5.28
N TYR A 122 -7.53 18.64 6.33
CA TYR A 122 -8.95 18.29 6.29
C TYR A 122 -9.77 18.87 7.46
N GLY A 123 -9.13 19.41 8.51
CA GLY A 123 -9.76 19.71 9.81
C GLY A 123 -10.20 21.15 10.05
N SER A 124 -10.00 22.09 9.13
CA SER A 124 -10.50 23.46 9.36
C SER A 124 -12.04 23.48 9.29
N PRO A 125 -12.77 24.05 10.27
CA PRO A 125 -14.18 24.37 10.09
C PRO A 125 -14.38 25.58 9.17
N ASP A 126 -13.32 26.37 8.94
CA ASP A 126 -13.35 27.55 8.09
C ASP A 126 -13.39 27.15 6.60
N PRO A 127 -14.52 27.38 5.91
CA PRO A 127 -14.69 27.04 4.51
C PRO A 127 -13.73 27.79 3.57
N THR A 128 -13.11 28.89 4.02
CA THR A 128 -12.30 29.78 3.18
C THR A 128 -10.83 29.37 3.10
N SER A 129 -10.36 28.54 4.04
CA SER A 129 -8.98 28.02 4.08
C SER A 129 -8.81 26.66 3.38
N LYS A 130 -9.92 26.03 2.97
CA LYS A 130 -9.92 24.76 2.24
C LYS A 130 -9.73 25.02 0.76
N PRO A 131 -8.92 24.22 0.04
CA PRO A 131 -9.11 24.09 -1.40
C PRO A 131 -10.59 23.71 -1.62
N PRO A 132 -11.34 24.44 -2.46
CA PRO A 132 -12.76 24.16 -2.65
C PRO A 132 -12.88 22.69 -3.10
N PRO A 133 -13.61 21.85 -2.36
CA PRO A 133 -13.77 20.46 -2.74
C PRO A 133 -14.43 20.43 -4.12
N HIS A 134 -13.87 19.64 -5.02
CA HIS A 134 -14.54 19.38 -6.29
C HIS A 134 -15.83 18.60 -5.97
N GLN A 135 -16.99 19.22 -6.18
CA GLN A 135 -18.30 18.57 -6.30
C GLN A 135 -18.59 17.43 -5.29
N ALA A 136 -19.22 17.75 -4.15
CA ALA A 136 -19.92 16.83 -3.23
C ALA A 136 -19.22 15.53 -2.77
N THR A 137 -17.93 15.33 -3.08
CA THR A 137 -17.15 14.19 -2.58
C THR A 137 -16.82 14.42 -1.11
N LYS A 138 -17.05 13.42 -0.27
CA LYS A 138 -16.80 13.49 1.19
C LYS A 138 -15.68 12.51 1.56
N VAL A 139 -14.65 12.99 2.26
CA VAL A 139 -13.58 12.13 2.79
C VAL A 139 -13.71 12.03 4.31
N ASN A 140 -13.82 10.80 4.83
CA ASN A 140 -13.75 10.50 6.25
C ASN A 140 -12.39 9.86 6.56
N PHE A 141 -11.46 10.62 7.14
CA PHE A 141 -10.13 10.11 7.48
C PHE A 141 -10.07 9.75 8.98
N HIS A 142 -10.18 8.46 9.26
CA HIS A 142 -10.07 7.87 10.59
C HIS A 142 -8.63 7.45 10.87
N ILE A 143 -8.04 8.02 11.92
CA ILE A 143 -6.76 7.55 12.46
C ILE A 143 -7.10 6.64 13.64
N VAL A 144 -6.65 5.40 13.59
CA VAL A 144 -6.95 4.36 14.58
C VAL A 144 -5.68 4.06 15.38
N PRO A 145 -5.64 4.39 16.69
CA PRO A 145 -4.45 4.20 17.54
C PRO A 145 -4.35 2.73 17.98
N ALA A 146 -4.16 1.84 17.01
CA ALA A 146 -4.07 0.40 17.24
C ALA A 146 -3.10 -0.25 16.24
N ALA A 147 -2.40 -1.27 16.71
CA ALA A 147 -1.72 -2.22 15.84
C ALA A 147 -2.74 -3.20 15.26
N VAL A 148 -2.42 -3.80 14.12
CA VAL A 148 -3.24 -4.84 13.50
C VAL A 148 -2.46 -6.14 13.48
N SER A 149 -3.14 -7.25 13.80
CA SER A 149 -2.54 -8.59 13.93
C SER A 149 -3.58 -9.67 13.58
N ASN A 150 -3.28 -10.92 13.94
CA ASN A 150 -4.16 -12.09 13.84
C ASN A 150 -5.14 -12.25 15.02
N ALA A 151 -4.97 -11.46 16.07
CA ALA A 151 -5.84 -11.47 17.24
C ALA A 151 -5.86 -10.09 17.91
N SER A 152 -6.97 -9.77 18.54
CA SER A 152 -7.14 -8.53 19.28
C SER A 152 -6.69 -8.66 20.73
N GLY A 153 -6.32 -7.54 21.34
CA GLY A 153 -5.84 -7.51 22.71
C GLY A 153 -4.87 -6.36 22.95
N ILE A 154 -3.86 -6.61 23.77
CA ILE A 154 -2.80 -5.64 24.08
C ILE A 154 -1.46 -6.25 23.68
N ALA A 155 -0.60 -5.44 23.07
CA ALA A 155 0.78 -5.82 22.78
C ALA A 155 1.75 -4.71 23.15
N HIS A 156 3.03 -5.06 23.15
CA HIS A 156 4.13 -4.13 23.39
C HIS A 156 4.65 -3.56 22.07
N PHE A 157 4.74 -2.23 22.00
CA PHE A 157 5.23 -1.48 20.84
C PHE A 157 6.33 -0.49 21.25
N PRO A 158 7.35 -0.22 20.41
CA PRO A 158 8.43 0.71 20.74
C PRO A 158 7.95 2.14 21.11
N VAL A 159 8.43 2.68 22.24
CA VAL A 159 8.06 4.03 22.75
C VAL A 159 8.60 5.15 21.86
N ASN A 160 9.85 5.03 21.39
CA ASN A 160 10.51 6.05 20.57
C ASN A 160 10.53 5.67 19.10
N CYS A 161 9.39 5.25 18.59
CA CYS A 161 9.24 4.96 17.18
C CYS A 161 9.25 6.27 16.36
N THR A 162 10.43 6.70 15.93
CA THR A 162 10.63 7.84 15.02
C THR A 162 11.14 7.42 13.63
N GLY A 163 11.58 6.17 13.52
CA GLY A 163 11.95 5.51 12.26
C GLY A 163 10.75 4.87 11.59
N ASN A 164 10.91 4.48 10.32
CA ASN A 164 9.84 3.80 9.60
C ASN A 164 9.71 2.34 10.02
N THR A 165 10.78 1.72 10.53
CA THR A 165 10.92 0.27 10.71
C THR A 165 10.42 -0.29 12.05
N CYS A 166 9.52 0.41 12.72
CA CYS A 166 9.00 -0.04 14.00
C CYS A 166 7.94 -1.12 13.79
N SER A 167 8.02 -2.19 14.57
CA SER A 167 7.11 -3.32 14.45
C SER A 167 6.80 -3.92 15.81
N LEU A 168 5.70 -4.69 15.87
CA LEU A 168 5.43 -5.57 17.00
C LEU A 168 6.55 -6.62 17.11
N GLY A 169 7.02 -6.87 18.33
CA GLY A 169 8.10 -7.84 18.56
C GLY A 169 9.51 -7.29 18.32
N ASP A 170 9.68 -5.95 18.26
CA ASP A 170 10.96 -5.40 18.68
C ASP A 170 11.23 -5.75 20.13
N SER A 171 12.47 -6.08 20.50
CA SER A 171 12.86 -6.50 21.86
C SER A 171 13.96 -5.63 22.46
N ASN A 172 14.55 -4.72 21.67
CA ASN A 172 15.78 -4.01 22.03
C ASN A 172 15.55 -2.55 22.42
N VAL A 173 14.31 -2.17 22.74
CA VAL A 173 13.90 -0.78 23.00
C VAL A 173 12.90 -0.72 24.15
N ALA A 174 12.65 0.47 24.71
CA ALA A 174 11.56 0.65 25.66
C ALA A 174 10.21 0.40 24.97
N PHE A 175 9.25 -0.20 25.68
CA PHE A 175 7.92 -0.54 25.16
C PHE A 175 6.79 0.21 25.85
N GLN A 176 5.74 0.50 25.09
CA GLN A 176 4.44 0.92 25.57
C GLN A 176 3.39 -0.14 25.22
N ALA A 177 2.35 -0.25 26.06
CA ALA A 177 1.18 -1.04 25.76
C ALA A 177 0.34 -0.33 24.69
N VAL A 178 -0.01 -1.05 23.63
CA VAL A 178 -0.89 -0.56 22.56
C VAL A 178 -2.03 -1.53 22.34
N ASN A 179 -3.18 -1.00 21.92
CA ASN A 179 -4.30 -1.82 21.49
C ASN A 179 -3.93 -2.57 20.20
N VAL A 180 -4.38 -3.81 20.10
CA VAL A 180 -4.28 -4.65 18.92
C VAL A 180 -5.68 -5.02 18.47
N THR A 181 -5.91 -4.96 17.17
CA THR A 181 -7.16 -5.35 16.51
C THR A 181 -6.86 -6.28 15.33
N THR A 182 -7.92 -6.76 14.67
CA THR A 182 -7.83 -7.51 13.42
C THR A 182 -8.55 -6.75 12.31
N VAL A 183 -8.19 -7.01 11.04
CA VAL A 183 -8.91 -6.42 9.90
C VAL A 183 -10.38 -6.80 9.95
N ASP A 184 -10.68 -8.06 10.25
CA ASP A 184 -12.05 -8.56 10.33
C ASP A 184 -12.86 -7.91 11.45
N GLU A 185 -12.23 -7.64 12.60
CA GLU A 185 -12.90 -6.93 13.70
C GLU A 185 -13.17 -5.47 13.41
N GLU A 186 -12.22 -4.76 12.80
CA GLU A 186 -12.42 -3.36 12.41
C GLU A 186 -13.49 -3.22 11.32
N MET A 187 -13.50 -4.13 10.34
CA MET A 187 -14.56 -4.15 9.32
C MET A 187 -15.93 -4.37 9.97
N ARG A 188 -16.04 -5.31 10.91
CA ARG A 188 -17.29 -5.59 11.63
C ARG A 188 -17.73 -4.43 12.51
N SER A 189 -16.85 -3.90 13.35
CA SER A 189 -17.18 -2.85 14.32
C SER A 189 -17.61 -1.54 13.64
N ARG A 190 -17.09 -1.28 12.44
CA ARG A 190 -17.38 -0.08 11.65
C ARG A 190 -18.47 -0.29 10.60
N SER A 191 -19.05 -1.49 10.53
CA SER A 191 -20.03 -1.88 9.50
C SER A 191 -19.51 -1.68 8.07
N VAL A 192 -18.23 -1.96 7.85
CA VAL A 192 -17.59 -1.94 6.54
C VAL A 192 -17.74 -3.32 5.93
N SER A 193 -18.61 -3.45 4.94
CA SER A 193 -18.87 -4.71 4.23
C SER A 193 -17.79 -5.08 3.23
N TYR A 194 -17.03 -4.11 2.73
CA TYR A 194 -16.05 -4.28 1.67
C TYR A 194 -14.94 -3.23 1.79
N LEU A 195 -13.69 -3.64 1.60
CA LEU A 195 -12.55 -2.75 1.42
C LEU A 195 -12.17 -2.74 -0.06
N ASP A 196 -12.19 -1.57 -0.69
CA ASP A 196 -11.63 -1.40 -2.02
C ASP A 196 -10.14 -1.68 -2.02
N VAL A 197 -9.46 -1.25 -0.94
CA VAL A 197 -8.03 -1.35 -0.78
C VAL A 197 -7.69 -1.72 0.66
N LEU A 198 -6.91 -2.79 0.84
CA LEU A 198 -6.17 -3.08 2.06
C LEU A 198 -4.67 -3.00 1.75
N LYS A 199 -3.96 -2.07 2.39
CA LYS A 199 -2.50 -2.02 2.38
C LYS A 199 -1.96 -2.40 3.74
N ILE A 200 -0.94 -3.26 3.74
CA ILE A 200 -0.25 -3.76 4.93
C ILE A 200 1.23 -3.43 4.80
N ASP A 201 1.77 -2.83 5.85
CA ASP A 201 3.17 -2.42 5.93
C ASP A 201 3.52 -2.33 7.41
N THR A 202 3.66 -3.51 8.02
CA THR A 202 3.88 -3.63 9.46
C THR A 202 5.32 -4.00 9.77
N GLU A 203 6.22 -3.70 8.84
CA GLU A 203 7.67 -3.82 9.01
C GLU A 203 8.07 -5.23 9.47
N GLY A 204 7.40 -6.25 8.90
CA GLY A 204 7.67 -7.67 9.16
C GLY A 204 6.54 -8.46 9.81
N PHE A 205 5.49 -7.80 10.30
CA PHE A 205 4.34 -8.47 10.94
C PHE A 205 3.17 -8.76 9.99
N ASP A 206 3.38 -8.52 8.69
CA ASP A 206 2.37 -8.57 7.63
C ASP A 206 1.66 -9.93 7.54
N PRO A 207 2.33 -11.09 7.71
CA PRO A 207 1.66 -12.39 7.77
C PRO A 207 0.59 -12.50 8.85
N ALA A 208 0.80 -11.88 10.02
CA ALA A 208 -0.18 -11.91 11.10
C ALA A 208 -1.40 -11.06 10.75
N VAL A 209 -1.20 -9.90 10.11
CA VAL A 209 -2.31 -9.07 9.60
C VAL A 209 -3.14 -9.84 8.57
N LEU A 210 -2.49 -10.55 7.64
CA LEU A 210 -3.17 -11.40 6.66
C LEU A 210 -4.00 -12.51 7.33
N ALA A 211 -3.50 -13.10 8.41
CA ALA A 211 -4.25 -14.08 9.20
C ALA A 211 -5.45 -13.44 9.94
N GLY A 212 -5.33 -12.21 10.42
CA GLY A 212 -6.44 -11.44 11.02
C GLY A 212 -7.43 -10.85 10.01
N ALA A 213 -7.20 -11.05 8.73
CA ALA A 213 -8.11 -10.71 7.65
C ALA A 213 -8.77 -11.94 7.02
N TYR A 214 -8.66 -13.12 7.66
CA TYR A 214 -9.07 -14.40 7.08
C TYR A 214 -10.52 -14.42 6.58
N GLU A 215 -11.49 -13.96 7.38
CA GLU A 215 -12.90 -13.98 6.98
C GLU A 215 -13.17 -13.03 5.82
N SER A 216 -12.52 -11.86 5.81
CA SER A 216 -12.66 -10.89 4.73
C SER A 216 -11.96 -11.32 3.44
N LEU A 217 -10.79 -11.94 3.54
CA LEU A 217 -10.10 -12.53 2.39
C LEU A 217 -10.90 -13.71 1.84
N ARG A 218 -11.28 -14.68 2.68
CA ARG A 218 -12.09 -15.83 2.28
C ARG A 218 -13.42 -15.43 1.64
N GLY A 219 -14.05 -14.38 2.17
CA GLY A 219 -15.30 -13.82 1.65
C GLY A 219 -15.13 -12.88 0.44
N HIS A 220 -13.91 -12.72 -0.08
CA HIS A 220 -13.57 -11.80 -1.19
C HIS A 220 -14.05 -10.36 -0.94
N ARG A 221 -14.02 -9.92 0.33
CA ARG A 221 -14.44 -8.58 0.76
C ARG A 221 -13.31 -7.55 0.69
N ILE A 222 -12.21 -7.89 0.03
CA ILE A 222 -11.03 -7.05 -0.17
C ILE A 222 -10.70 -7.08 -1.66
N GLY A 223 -10.88 -5.94 -2.33
CA GLY A 223 -10.70 -5.81 -3.78
C GLY A 223 -9.24 -5.87 -4.21
N LEU A 224 -8.46 -4.90 -3.72
CA LEU A 224 -7.02 -4.81 -3.90
C LEU A 224 -6.32 -5.00 -2.55
N LEU A 225 -5.47 -6.01 -2.45
CA LEU A 225 -4.58 -6.22 -1.32
C LEU A 225 -3.15 -5.87 -1.74
N SER A 226 -2.46 -5.07 -0.95
CA SER A 226 -1.02 -4.83 -1.08
C SER A 226 -0.35 -5.09 0.26
N PHE A 227 0.77 -5.82 0.27
CA PHE A 227 1.57 -5.98 1.49
C PHE A 227 3.07 -5.88 1.22
N GLU A 228 3.82 -5.43 2.22
CA GLU A 228 5.26 -5.28 2.12
C GLU A 228 5.99 -6.57 2.46
N TYR A 229 6.99 -6.93 1.66
CA TYR A 229 7.85 -8.08 1.86
C TYR A 229 9.32 -7.67 1.92
N HIS A 230 10.02 -8.11 2.98
CA HIS A 230 11.44 -7.79 3.21
C HIS A 230 12.03 -8.67 4.33
N SER A 231 13.29 -8.41 4.70
CA SER A 231 14.03 -9.23 5.66
C SER A 231 13.50 -9.22 7.09
N LEU A 232 12.72 -8.21 7.50
CA LEU A 232 12.16 -8.18 8.87
C LEU A 232 11.11 -9.27 9.12
N TRP A 233 10.53 -9.85 8.06
CA TRP A 233 9.67 -11.04 8.16
C TRP A 233 10.34 -12.23 8.86
N LYS A 234 11.68 -12.27 8.93
CA LYS A 234 12.40 -13.29 9.71
C LYS A 234 12.02 -13.26 11.20
N ARG A 235 11.65 -12.09 11.72
CA ARG A 235 11.28 -11.89 13.14
C ARG A 235 9.96 -12.58 13.48
N SER A 236 9.02 -12.60 12.55
CA SER A 236 7.71 -13.24 12.69
C SER A 236 7.69 -14.70 12.21
N GLY A 237 8.80 -15.18 11.63
CA GLY A 237 8.87 -16.51 11.00
C GLY A 237 8.14 -16.61 9.66
N GLY A 238 7.68 -15.48 9.10
CA GLY A 238 6.96 -15.44 7.83
C GLY A 238 7.85 -15.72 6.62
N SER A 239 7.26 -16.33 5.59
CA SER A 239 7.83 -16.45 4.23
C SER A 239 6.85 -15.93 3.19
N LEU A 240 7.38 -15.38 2.10
CA LEU A 240 6.54 -14.95 0.99
C LEU A 240 5.79 -16.14 0.39
N ARG A 241 6.45 -17.30 0.27
CA ARG A 241 5.85 -18.54 -0.21
C ARG A 241 4.57 -18.92 0.53
N GLN A 242 4.60 -18.87 1.87
CA GLN A 242 3.44 -19.23 2.68
C GLN A 242 2.29 -18.25 2.49
N CYS A 243 2.57 -16.94 2.49
CA CYS A 243 1.54 -15.93 2.30
C CYS A 243 0.93 -15.99 0.89
N VAL A 244 1.74 -16.19 -0.15
CA VAL A 244 1.24 -16.31 -1.52
C VAL A 244 0.40 -17.58 -1.69
N ARG A 245 0.83 -18.73 -1.14
CA ARG A 245 0.03 -19.96 -1.16
C ARG A 245 -1.29 -19.81 -0.41
N TYR A 246 -1.24 -19.22 0.78
CA TYR A 246 -2.43 -18.91 1.57
C TYR A 246 -3.43 -18.05 0.79
N LEU A 247 -2.96 -17.00 0.10
CA LEU A 247 -3.82 -16.14 -0.72
C LEU A 247 -4.32 -16.86 -1.98
N ASP A 248 -3.50 -17.71 -2.59
CA ASP A 248 -3.88 -18.54 -3.75
C ASP A 248 -5.03 -19.50 -3.41
N ASP A 249 -4.92 -20.17 -2.25
CA ASP A 249 -5.94 -21.06 -1.67
C ASP A 249 -7.25 -20.31 -1.38
N LEU A 250 -7.17 -19.04 -0.99
CA LEU A 250 -8.33 -18.16 -0.77
C LEU A 250 -8.90 -17.55 -2.05
N GLY A 251 -8.35 -17.86 -3.22
CA GLY A 251 -8.88 -17.40 -4.50
C GLY A 251 -8.33 -16.07 -4.99
N TYR A 252 -7.19 -15.62 -4.46
CA TYR A 252 -6.48 -14.43 -4.94
C TYR A 252 -5.40 -14.80 -5.94
N THR A 253 -5.16 -13.90 -6.89
CA THR A 253 -4.00 -13.92 -7.78
C THR A 253 -3.05 -12.81 -7.34
N CYS A 254 -1.85 -13.21 -6.91
CA CYS A 254 -0.81 -12.29 -6.47
C CYS A 254 0.29 -12.07 -7.51
N PHE A 255 0.84 -10.86 -7.49
CA PHE A 255 1.91 -10.36 -8.34
C PHE A 255 3.02 -9.76 -7.48
N TYR A 256 4.26 -10.09 -7.77
CA TYR A 256 5.42 -9.40 -7.26
C TYR A 256 5.56 -8.05 -7.96
N ASP A 257 5.63 -6.99 -7.15
CA ASP A 257 5.73 -5.61 -7.64
C ASP A 257 7.20 -5.23 -7.91
N GLY A 258 7.68 -5.64 -9.09
CA GLY A 258 9.02 -5.37 -9.59
C GLY A 258 9.05 -4.24 -10.63
N PRO A 259 10.09 -4.19 -11.49
CA PRO A 259 10.06 -3.34 -12.68
C PRO A 259 8.83 -3.60 -13.58
N THR A 260 8.29 -4.81 -13.50
CA THR A 260 6.96 -5.18 -13.99
C THR A 260 6.27 -6.07 -12.97
N LEU A 261 4.95 -6.18 -13.10
CA LEU A 261 4.17 -7.13 -12.30
C LEU A 261 4.48 -8.54 -12.78
N ALA A 262 4.99 -9.38 -11.88
CA ALA A 262 5.23 -10.80 -12.16
C ALA A 262 4.28 -11.64 -11.32
N LYS A 263 3.41 -12.43 -11.94
CA LYS A 263 2.51 -13.34 -11.21
C LYS A 263 3.33 -14.33 -10.38
N VAL A 264 2.96 -14.51 -9.11
CA VAL A 264 3.64 -15.41 -8.16
C VAL A 264 2.74 -16.52 -7.60
N THR A 265 1.46 -16.56 -7.99
CA THR A 265 0.51 -17.61 -7.58
C THR A 265 0.52 -18.82 -8.52
N GLY A 266 0.09 -19.98 -8.02
CA GLY A 266 0.07 -21.25 -8.75
C GLY A 266 1.45 -21.66 -9.29
N ASP A 267 1.46 -22.17 -10.51
CA ASP A 267 2.67 -22.66 -11.19
C ASP A 267 3.68 -21.57 -11.56
N CYS A 268 3.32 -20.29 -11.38
CA CYS A 268 4.25 -19.17 -11.57
C CYS A 268 5.19 -18.97 -10.37
N TRP A 269 4.93 -19.63 -9.23
CA TRP A 269 5.82 -19.55 -8.07
C TRP A 269 7.18 -20.19 -8.36
N THR A 270 8.25 -19.50 -7.94
CA THR A 270 9.60 -20.08 -7.87
C THR A 270 10.28 -19.63 -6.58
N GLU A 271 11.20 -20.43 -6.04
CA GLU A 271 11.97 -20.06 -4.84
C GLU A 271 12.82 -18.80 -5.04
N ALA A 272 13.05 -18.38 -6.30
CA ALA A 272 13.76 -17.14 -6.61
C ALA A 272 13.01 -15.88 -6.16
N TYR A 273 11.72 -15.95 -5.84
CA TYR A 273 10.96 -14.83 -5.26
C TYR A 273 11.18 -14.67 -3.75
N GLU A 274 11.74 -15.67 -3.06
CA GLU A 274 12.02 -15.61 -1.62
C GLU A 274 13.29 -14.79 -1.30
N LEU A 275 13.40 -13.59 -1.87
CA LEU A 275 14.60 -12.73 -1.84
C LEU A 275 14.80 -11.97 -0.52
N ARG A 276 13.72 -11.77 0.26
CA ARG A 276 13.69 -10.96 1.48
C ARG A 276 14.28 -9.55 1.30
N ARG A 277 14.03 -8.97 0.13
CA ARG A 277 14.37 -7.57 -0.18
C ARG A 277 13.10 -6.74 -0.13
N TRP A 278 13.24 -5.48 0.28
CA TRP A 278 12.15 -4.50 0.25
C TRP A 278 11.43 -4.50 -1.09
N SER A 279 10.17 -4.94 -1.06
CA SER A 279 9.32 -5.16 -2.22
C SER A 279 7.86 -5.18 -1.79
N ASN A 280 6.95 -4.96 -2.73
CA ASN A 280 5.52 -5.12 -2.49
C ASN A 280 5.00 -6.34 -3.22
N ILE A 281 3.92 -6.88 -2.70
CA ILE A 281 3.11 -7.90 -3.35
C ILE A 281 1.70 -7.34 -3.48
N VAL A 282 1.13 -7.48 -4.67
CA VAL A 282 -0.22 -7.00 -4.99
C VAL A 282 -1.08 -8.20 -5.33
N CYS A 283 -2.23 -8.32 -4.69
CA CYS A 283 -3.14 -9.43 -4.87
C CYS A 283 -4.56 -8.91 -5.13
N VAL A 284 -5.27 -9.62 -6.01
CA VAL A 284 -6.65 -9.32 -6.37
C VAL A 284 -7.46 -10.60 -6.49
N VAL A 285 -8.77 -10.52 -6.32
CA VAL A 285 -9.65 -11.68 -6.43
C VAL A 285 -9.61 -12.23 -7.86
N ARG A 286 -9.41 -13.54 -8.00
CA ARG A 286 -9.32 -14.22 -9.30
C ARG A 286 -10.64 -14.13 -10.08
N GLY A 287 -10.54 -14.01 -11.39
CA GLY A 287 -11.67 -13.84 -12.31
C GLY A 287 -12.20 -12.41 -12.40
N THR A 288 -11.75 -11.50 -11.54
CA THR A 288 -12.20 -10.10 -11.59
C THR A 288 -11.54 -9.32 -12.71
N ASP A 289 -12.18 -8.23 -13.14
CA ASP A 289 -11.58 -7.33 -14.15
C ASP A 289 -10.26 -6.74 -13.64
N MET A 290 -10.12 -6.55 -12.32
CA MET A 290 -8.86 -6.06 -11.74
C MET A 290 -7.73 -7.06 -11.96
N GLU A 291 -8.00 -8.37 -11.89
CA GLU A 291 -7.01 -9.39 -12.27
C GLU A 291 -6.61 -9.25 -13.74
N ARG A 292 -7.57 -9.07 -14.66
CA ARG A 292 -7.29 -8.88 -16.09
C ARG A 292 -6.44 -7.64 -16.34
N GLU A 293 -6.63 -6.58 -15.58
CA GLU A 293 -5.82 -5.36 -15.67
C GLU A 293 -4.41 -5.55 -15.10
N LEU A 294 -4.26 -6.26 -13.98
CA LEU A 294 -2.93 -6.61 -13.50
C LEU A 294 -2.18 -7.48 -14.52
N TYR A 295 -2.87 -8.36 -15.23
CA TYR A 295 -2.27 -9.06 -16.37
C TYR A 295 -1.89 -8.11 -17.51
N SER A 296 -2.73 -7.15 -17.89
CA SER A 296 -2.40 -6.18 -18.95
C SER A 296 -1.14 -5.38 -18.60
N GLY A 297 -0.96 -5.01 -17.33
CA GLY A 297 0.27 -4.42 -16.79
C GLY A 297 1.46 -5.39 -16.68
N SER A 298 1.23 -6.70 -16.54
CA SER A 298 2.28 -7.72 -16.50
C SER A 298 2.91 -8.02 -17.87
N TYR A 299 2.16 -7.81 -18.96
CA TYR A 299 2.59 -8.12 -20.33
C TYR A 299 3.59 -7.09 -20.94
N LEU A 300 3.94 -6.02 -20.23
CA LEU A 300 4.93 -5.04 -20.70
C LEU A 300 6.39 -5.39 -20.37
N ALA A 301 6.67 -6.53 -19.74
CA ALA A 301 8.01 -7.13 -19.82
C ALA A 301 7.95 -8.66 -19.72
N SER A 302 7.96 -9.32 -20.87
CA SER A 302 8.66 -10.60 -20.95
C SER A 302 10.16 -10.32 -20.89
N PRO A 303 10.90 -10.89 -19.92
CA PRO A 303 12.34 -10.91 -20.02
C PRO A 303 12.69 -11.91 -21.12
N GLU A 304 13.19 -11.41 -22.26
CA GLU A 304 14.26 -12.13 -22.93
C GLU A 304 15.36 -12.29 -21.88
N LEU A 305 15.41 -13.47 -21.26
CA LEU A 305 16.65 -14.02 -20.74
C LEU A 305 17.62 -14.04 -21.93
N LYS A 306 18.31 -12.93 -22.16
CA LYS A 306 19.41 -12.82 -23.11
C LYS A 306 20.49 -13.75 -22.62
N GLY A 307 20.41 -14.98 -23.09
CA GLY A 307 21.51 -15.92 -23.10
C GLY A 307 22.70 -15.22 -23.73
N GLY A 308 23.74 -15.01 -22.93
CA GLY A 308 25.04 -14.61 -23.44
C GLY A 308 25.52 -15.70 -24.39
N LYS A 309 25.36 -15.49 -25.69
CA LYS A 309 26.12 -16.22 -26.70
C LYS A 309 27.49 -15.57 -26.81
N LEU A 310 28.49 -16.34 -26.38
CA LEU A 310 29.89 -16.18 -26.71
C LEU A 310 30.06 -15.86 -28.20
N GLY A 311 30.91 -14.88 -28.48
CA GLY A 311 31.19 -14.39 -29.82
C GLY A 311 31.68 -15.51 -30.74
N GLY A 312 31.10 -15.55 -31.93
CA GLY A 312 31.49 -16.44 -33.01
C GLY A 312 31.14 -15.81 -34.34
N GLY A 313 31.88 -14.76 -34.72
CA GLY A 313 31.81 -14.20 -36.07
C GLY A 313 32.35 -15.21 -37.07
N LYS A 314 31.50 -15.69 -37.99
CA LYS A 314 31.95 -16.31 -39.23
C LYS A 314 31.48 -15.51 -40.44
N LYS A 315 32.46 -15.34 -41.33
CA LYS A 315 32.55 -14.54 -42.54
C LYS A 315 31.48 -14.88 -43.59
N LYS A 316 31.09 -13.82 -44.31
CA LYS A 316 30.85 -13.66 -45.76
C LYS A 316 30.41 -14.89 -46.57
N TRP A 317 29.29 -14.73 -47.27
CA TRP A 317 28.97 -15.44 -48.50
C TRP A 317 29.24 -14.54 -49.71
N GLY A 318 29.84 -15.12 -50.74
CA GLY A 318 30.01 -14.52 -52.06
C GLY A 318 30.66 -15.52 -53.01
N ALA A 319 29.83 -16.05 -53.91
CA ALA A 319 30.09 -17.04 -54.99
C ALA A 319 30.46 -18.46 -54.56
#